data_AF-A0A349HBY4-F1
#
_entry.id   AF-A0A349HBY4-F1
#
_cell.length_a   1.000
_cell.length_b   1.000
_cell.length_c   1.000
_cell.angle_alpha   90.00
_cell.angle_beta   90.00
_cell.angle_gamma   90.00
#
_symmetry.space_group_name_H-M   'P 1'
#
loop_
_entity.id
_entity.type
_entity.pdbx_description
1 polymer ?
#
loop_
_entity_poly.entity_id
_entity_poly.type
_entity_poly.pdbx_seq_one_letter_code
_entity_poly.pdbx_strand_id
1 'polypeptide(L)'
;ELRRDFVAVVRYQGPRANGMPELHKLTPPLGVLQDEGFKVALVTDGRMSGASGKVPAAIHVTPECLAGGALAKVRTGDVIRLDGEYGVLEARVSDAEWAMRQVETVDLSGYQHGLGRELFAVLRASAAEAEQGGITFMSVPATST
;
A
#
# COMPACT_ATOMS: atom_id res chain seq x y z
N GLU A 1 1.86 -19.74 -12.20
CA GLU A 1 0.88 -18.66 -12.42
C GLU A 1 1.53 -17.28 -12.59
N LEU A 2 2.51 -16.91 -11.75
CA LEU A 2 3.13 -15.57 -11.76
C LEU A 2 4.33 -15.39 -12.72
N ARG A 3 4.62 -16.36 -13.60
CA ARG A 3 5.65 -16.24 -14.65
C ARG A 3 5.11 -15.47 -15.87
N ARG A 4 4.93 -14.16 -15.69
CA ARG A 4 4.43 -13.21 -16.69
C ARG A 4 4.72 -11.79 -16.21
N ASP A 5 4.44 -10.81 -17.06
CA ASP A 5 4.45 -9.41 -16.66
C ASP A 5 3.23 -9.08 -15.79
N PHE A 6 3.43 -8.40 -14.66
CA PHE A 6 2.35 -7.94 -13.78
C PHE A 6 2.82 -6.90 -12.76
N VAL A 7 1.85 -6.17 -12.19
CA VAL A 7 2.06 -5.35 -11.00
C VAL A 7 1.42 -6.06 -9.81
N ALA A 8 2.22 -6.39 -8.80
CA ALA A 8 1.75 -6.92 -7.54
C ALA A 8 1.10 -5.79 -6.73
N VAL A 9 -0.21 -5.86 -6.51
CA VAL A 9 -0.92 -4.87 -5.69
C VAL A 9 -1.24 -5.47 -4.33
N VAL A 10 -0.62 -4.95 -3.28
CA VAL A 10 -0.80 -5.40 -1.90
C VAL A 10 -1.54 -4.32 -1.14
N ARG A 11 -2.79 -4.61 -0.77
CA ARG A 11 -3.71 -3.65 -0.16
C ARG A 11 -3.78 -3.84 1.35
N TYR A 12 -4.29 -2.82 2.05
CA TYR A 12 -4.59 -2.87 3.49
C TYR A 12 -3.33 -3.14 4.34
N GLN A 13 -2.21 -2.55 3.94
CA GLN A 13 -0.93 -2.58 4.67
C GLN A 13 -0.58 -1.19 5.23
N GLY A 14 -1.52 -0.26 5.23
CA GLY A 14 -1.33 1.10 5.72
C GLY A 14 -1.26 1.22 7.25
N PRO A 15 -1.02 2.45 7.77
CA PRO A 15 -0.89 2.72 9.19
C PRO A 15 -2.11 2.25 10.01
N ARG A 16 -3.33 2.59 9.58
CA ARG A 16 -4.55 2.24 10.30
C ARG A 16 -4.95 0.78 10.09
N ALA A 17 -4.65 0.21 8.92
CA ALA A 17 -5.02 -1.16 8.60
C ALA A 17 -4.38 -2.18 9.56
N ASN A 18 -3.05 -2.18 9.65
CA ASN A 18 -2.32 -3.17 10.46
C ASN A 18 -1.01 -2.63 11.05
N GLY A 19 -0.87 -1.31 11.16
CA GLY A 19 0.33 -0.67 11.71
C GLY A 19 1.50 -0.59 10.73
N MET A 20 1.25 -0.77 9.43
CA MET A 20 2.25 -0.65 8.37
C MET A 20 3.52 -1.50 8.57
N PRO A 21 3.39 -2.84 8.70
CA PRO A 21 4.55 -3.73 8.83
C PRO A 21 5.37 -3.76 7.53
N GLU A 22 6.65 -4.12 7.64
CA GLU A 22 7.52 -4.25 6.48
C GLU A 22 7.27 -5.55 5.71
N LEU A 23 7.00 -5.43 4.41
CA LEU A 23 6.66 -6.55 3.51
C LEU A 23 7.90 -7.28 2.94
N HIS A 24 8.82 -7.71 3.80
CA HIS A 24 10.11 -8.33 3.43
C HIS A 24 9.99 -9.63 2.61
N LYS A 25 8.84 -10.32 2.66
CA LYS A 25 8.66 -11.62 1.96
C LYS A 25 8.40 -11.50 0.46
N LEU A 26 8.08 -10.31 -0.05
CA LEU A 26 7.68 -10.12 -1.45
C LEU A 26 8.84 -9.73 -2.38
N THR A 27 9.89 -9.08 -1.86
CA THR A 27 11.03 -8.66 -2.68
C THR A 27 11.77 -9.81 -3.33
N PRO A 28 12.11 -10.91 -2.61
CA PRO A 28 12.87 -12.01 -3.20
C PRO A 28 12.17 -12.67 -4.40
N PRO A 29 10.89 -13.11 -4.33
CA PRO A 29 10.24 -13.76 -5.46
C PRO A 29 10.04 -12.81 -6.65
N LEU A 30 9.73 -11.52 -6.42
CA LEU A 30 9.64 -10.54 -7.51
C LEU A 30 11.01 -10.32 -8.17
N GLY A 31 12.09 -10.29 -7.38
CA GLY A 31 13.44 -10.16 -7.90
C GLY A 31 13.85 -11.33 -8.80
N VAL A 32 13.44 -12.56 -8.45
CA VAL A 32 13.68 -13.74 -9.30
C VAL A 32 12.92 -13.63 -10.62
N LEU A 33 11.66 -13.20 -10.60
CA LEU A 33 10.87 -13.02 -11.83
C LEU A 33 11.45 -11.94 -12.74
N GLN A 34 11.97 -10.86 -12.16
CA GLN A 34 12.67 -9.83 -12.92
C GLN A 34 13.96 -10.36 -13.57
N ASP A 35 14.72 -11.21 -12.88
CA ASP A 35 15.91 -11.87 -13.44
C ASP A 35 15.56 -12.85 -14.57
N GLU A 36 14.39 -13.50 -14.49
CA GLU A 36 13.84 -14.32 -15.57
C GLU A 36 13.39 -13.48 -16.79
N GLY A 37 13.47 -12.15 -16.72
CA GLY A 37 13.18 -11.21 -17.81
C GLY A 37 11.76 -10.65 -17.82
N PHE A 38 10.94 -10.96 -16.81
CA PHE A 38 9.58 -10.42 -16.71
C PHE A 38 9.57 -8.98 -16.17
N LYS A 39 8.62 -8.18 -16.69
CA LYS A 39 8.35 -6.85 -16.17
C LYS A 39 7.42 -6.96 -14.97
N VAL A 40 8.01 -6.95 -13.79
CA VAL A 40 7.29 -7.01 -12.53
C VAL A 40 7.50 -5.75 -11.70
N ALA A 41 6.47 -5.35 -10.96
CA ALA A 41 6.54 -4.23 -10.03
C ALA A 41 5.65 -4.44 -8.81
N LEU A 42 5.80 -3.61 -7.79
CA LEU A 42 5.02 -3.65 -6.56
C LEU A 42 4.29 -2.32 -6.32
N VAL A 43 3.03 -2.39 -5.88
CA VAL A 43 2.26 -1.23 -5.42
C VAL A 43 1.61 -1.59 -4.09
N THR A 44 1.78 -0.74 -3.08
CA THR A 44 1.21 -0.98 -1.74
C THR A 44 0.95 0.32 -1.00
N ASP A 45 -0.11 0.34 -0.20
CA ASP A 45 -0.38 1.37 0.80
C ASP A 45 0.47 1.20 2.08
N GLY A 46 1.26 0.12 2.16
CA GLY A 46 2.22 -0.14 3.22
C GLY A 46 3.66 0.16 2.83
N ARG A 47 4.60 -0.56 3.45
CA ARG A 47 6.05 -0.29 3.31
C ARG A 47 6.91 -1.53 3.05
N MET A 48 8.13 -1.25 2.59
CA MET A 48 9.20 -2.22 2.40
C MET A 48 10.33 -1.98 3.42
N SER A 49 11.26 -2.92 3.57
CA SER A 49 12.31 -2.91 4.59
C SER A 49 13.43 -1.88 4.37
N GLY A 50 13.19 -0.80 3.63
CA GLY A 50 14.16 0.26 3.34
C GLY A 50 15.35 -0.13 2.45
N ALA A 51 15.58 -1.42 2.21
CA ALA A 51 16.55 -1.89 1.23
C ALA A 51 16.00 -1.60 -0.17
N SER A 52 16.65 -0.70 -0.91
CA SER A 52 16.33 -0.45 -2.32
C SER A 52 16.50 -1.75 -3.10
N GLY A 53 15.37 -2.38 -3.43
CA GLY A 53 15.33 -3.52 -4.33
C GLY A 53 15.47 -3.07 -5.78
N LYS A 54 15.86 -4.00 -6.65
CA LYS A 54 15.89 -3.82 -8.12
C LYS A 54 14.50 -3.76 -8.77
N VAL A 55 13.47 -4.19 -8.05
CA VAL A 55 12.08 -4.21 -8.51
C VAL A 55 11.45 -2.83 -8.27
N PRO A 56 10.87 -2.17 -9.29
CA PRO A 56 10.15 -0.92 -9.11
C PRO A 56 9.02 -1.08 -8.10
N ALA A 57 8.93 -0.17 -7.13
CA ALA A 57 7.93 -0.23 -6.07
C ALA A 57 7.33 1.15 -5.79
N ALA A 58 6.00 1.26 -5.84
CA ALA A 58 5.27 2.35 -5.23
C ALA A 58 4.82 1.92 -3.83
N ILE A 59 5.37 2.56 -2.81
CA ILE A 59 5.08 2.30 -1.40
C ILE A 59 4.41 3.53 -0.78
N HIS A 60 3.77 3.37 0.37
CA HIS A 60 3.06 4.43 1.07
C HIS A 60 1.97 5.11 0.22
N VAL A 61 1.34 4.36 -0.71
CA VAL A 61 0.23 4.88 -1.50
C VAL A 61 -0.86 5.41 -0.55
N THR A 62 -1.16 6.69 -0.70
CA THR A 62 -2.00 7.47 0.21
C THR A 62 -3.14 8.13 -0.59
N PRO A 63 -4.39 8.17 -0.09
CA PRO A 63 -4.88 7.56 1.14
C PRO A 63 -4.78 6.03 1.15
N GLU A 64 -4.62 5.42 2.33
CA GLU A 64 -4.57 3.96 2.45
C GLU A 64 -5.92 3.30 2.09
N CYS A 65 -5.92 2.01 1.78
CA CYS A 65 -7.14 1.32 1.37
C CYS A 65 -8.23 1.33 2.44
N LEU A 66 -7.86 1.20 3.72
CA LEU A 66 -8.82 1.25 4.83
C LEU A 66 -9.51 2.62 4.96
N ALA A 67 -8.84 3.70 4.57
CA ALA A 67 -9.38 5.05 4.55
C ALA A 67 -10.18 5.37 3.26
N GLY A 68 -10.46 4.38 2.42
CA GLY A 68 -11.17 4.56 1.15
C GLY A 68 -10.29 5.03 0.00
N GLY A 69 -8.96 4.88 0.12
CA GLY A 69 -8.01 5.23 -0.93
C GLY A 69 -8.27 4.53 -2.27
N ALA A 70 -7.86 5.17 -3.35
CA ALA A 70 -8.09 4.71 -4.73
C ALA A 70 -7.54 3.30 -4.99
N LEU A 71 -6.44 2.92 -4.34
CA LEU A 71 -5.84 1.58 -4.46
C LEU A 71 -6.81 0.46 -4.04
N ALA A 72 -7.78 0.75 -3.16
CA ALA A 72 -8.78 -0.22 -2.72
C ALA A 72 -9.73 -0.67 -3.84
N LYS A 73 -9.89 0.14 -4.91
CA LYS A 73 -10.75 -0.15 -6.07
C LYS A 73 -10.06 -0.99 -7.15
N VAL A 74 -8.75 -1.19 -7.05
CA VAL A 74 -7.99 -2.01 -8.00
C VAL A 74 -8.42 -3.47 -7.88
N ARG A 75 -8.58 -4.14 -9.02
CA ARG A 75 -9.01 -5.53 -9.15
C ARG A 75 -7.96 -6.33 -9.92
N THR A 76 -7.90 -7.64 -9.66
CA THR A 76 -7.03 -8.54 -10.42
C THR A 76 -7.39 -8.47 -11.91
N GLY A 77 -6.39 -8.24 -12.75
CA GLY A 77 -6.55 -8.10 -14.21
C GLY A 77 -6.50 -6.67 -14.71
N ASP A 78 -6.62 -5.66 -13.83
CA ASP A 78 -6.42 -4.27 -14.21
C ASP A 78 -5.00 -4.02 -14.74
N VAL A 79 -4.90 -3.19 -15.77
CA VAL A 79 -3.62 -2.71 -16.26
C VAL A 79 -3.18 -1.54 -15.40
N ILE A 80 -2.08 -1.71 -14.67
CA ILE A 80 -1.47 -0.65 -13.84
C ILE A 80 -0.22 -0.15 -14.53
N ARG A 81 -0.15 1.16 -14.77
CA ARG A 81 1.07 1.86 -15.15
C ARG A 81 1.76 2.34 -13.89
N LEU A 82 3.00 1.88 -13.68
CA LEU A 82 3.93 2.44 -12.72
C LEU A 82 5.15 2.96 -13.47
N ASP A 83 5.36 4.25 -13.37
CA ASP A 83 6.37 4.99 -14.10
C ASP A 83 7.18 5.84 -13.13
N GLY A 84 8.35 5.33 -12.75
CA GLY A 84 9.25 6.00 -11.81
C GLY A 84 10.00 7.19 -12.42
N GLU A 85 10.06 7.32 -13.75
CA GLU A 85 10.73 8.43 -14.42
C GLU A 85 9.84 9.67 -14.44
N TYR A 86 8.56 9.49 -14.76
CA TYR A 86 7.58 10.58 -14.80
C TYR A 86 6.77 10.73 -13.50
N GLY A 87 6.98 9.85 -12.52
CA GLY A 87 6.26 9.87 -11.24
C GLY A 87 4.77 9.55 -11.40
N VAL A 88 4.41 8.63 -12.31
CA VAL A 88 3.01 8.28 -12.59
C VAL A 88 2.67 6.91 -12.03
N LEU A 89 1.61 6.85 -11.22
CA LEU A 89 0.93 5.62 -10.83
C LEU A 89 -0.54 5.72 -11.27
N GLU A 90 -0.95 4.87 -12.21
CA GLU A 90 -2.25 4.97 -12.86
C GLU A 90 -2.85 3.60 -13.10
N ALA A 91 -4.11 3.40 -12.70
CA ALA A 91 -4.91 2.27 -13.16
C ALA A 91 -5.56 2.65 -14.49
N ARG A 92 -5.26 1.92 -15.56
CA ARG A 92 -5.82 2.13 -16.91
C ARG A 92 -7.23 1.55 -17.03
N VAL A 93 -8.11 2.05 -16.18
CA VAL A 93 -9.53 1.71 -16.11
C VAL A 93 -10.31 2.96 -16.51
N SER A 94 -11.38 2.80 -17.30
CA SER A 94 -12.19 3.96 -17.69
C SER A 94 -12.81 4.66 -16.48
N ASP A 95 -12.97 5.98 -16.55
CA ASP A 95 -13.56 6.77 -15.46
C ASP A 95 -14.97 6.28 -15.08
N ALA A 96 -15.76 5.89 -16.08
CA ALA A 96 -17.11 5.34 -15.87
C ALA A 96 -17.08 4.05 -15.06
N GLU A 97 -16.20 3.11 -15.41
CA GLU A 97 -16.03 1.87 -14.65
C GLU A 97 -15.48 2.16 -13.25
N TRP A 98 -14.46 3.01 -13.15
CA TRP A 98 -13.83 3.37 -11.88
C TRP A 98 -14.80 4.03 -10.89
N ALA A 99 -15.72 4.86 -11.41
CA ALA A 99 -16.77 5.50 -10.64
C ALA A 99 -17.79 4.49 -10.09
N MET A 100 -18.10 3.43 -10.86
CA MET A 100 -19.03 2.38 -10.44
C MET A 100 -18.43 1.38 -9.45
N ARG A 101 -17.09 1.29 -9.35
CA ARG A 101 -16.44 0.35 -8.44
C ARG A 101 -16.65 0.70 -6.98
N GLN A 102 -17.22 -0.25 -6.26
CA GLN A 102 -17.27 -0.26 -4.81
C GLN A 102 -15.99 -0.90 -4.26
N VAL A 103 -15.56 -0.39 -3.10
CA VAL A 103 -14.46 -0.98 -2.33
C VAL A 103 -14.99 -2.24 -1.64
N GLU A 104 -14.30 -3.35 -1.84
CA GLU A 104 -14.63 -4.62 -1.18
C GLU A 104 -14.40 -4.51 0.33
N THR A 105 -15.37 -4.95 1.13
CA THR A 105 -15.18 -5.09 2.57
C THR A 105 -14.21 -6.24 2.85
N VAL A 106 -13.16 -5.95 3.61
CA VAL A 106 -12.15 -6.94 4.01
C VAL A 106 -12.19 -7.11 5.52
N ASP A 107 -12.12 -8.36 5.98
CA ASP A 107 -11.97 -8.67 7.39
C ASP A 107 -10.51 -8.48 7.83
N LEU A 108 -10.26 -7.44 8.63
CA LEU A 108 -8.96 -7.15 9.21
C LEU A 108 -8.87 -7.54 10.69
N SER A 109 -9.87 -8.21 11.25
CA SER A 109 -9.94 -8.55 12.68
C SER A 109 -8.71 -9.32 13.20
N GLY A 110 -8.13 -10.18 12.36
CA GLY A 110 -6.90 -10.93 12.65
C GLY A 110 -5.65 -10.06 12.83
N TYR A 111 -5.68 -8.80 12.40
CA TYR A 111 -4.61 -7.82 12.62
C TYR A 111 -4.89 -6.89 13.80
N GLN A 112 -6.09 -6.95 14.40
CA GLN A 112 -6.50 -6.03 15.45
C GLN A 112 -6.24 -6.56 16.87
N HIS A 113 -6.24 -7.88 17.05
CA HIS A 113 -6.12 -8.55 18.35
C HIS A 113 -4.95 -9.54 18.39
N GLY A 114 -4.49 -9.84 19.60
CA GLY A 114 -3.43 -10.81 19.89
C GLY A 114 -2.04 -10.16 19.90
N LEU A 115 -1.10 -10.79 20.62
CA LEU A 115 0.26 -10.27 20.82
C LEU A 115 0.30 -8.83 21.38
N GLY A 116 -0.73 -8.42 22.14
CA GLY A 116 -0.84 -7.08 22.70
C GLY A 116 -1.28 -5.99 21.71
N ARG A 117 -1.68 -6.33 20.48
CA ARG A 117 -2.13 -5.36 19.46
C ARG A 117 -3.35 -4.54 19.90
N GLU A 118 -4.16 -5.10 20.77
CA GLU A 118 -5.32 -4.47 21.41
C GLU A 118 -4.92 -3.24 22.26
N LEU A 119 -3.73 -3.26 22.87
CA LEU A 119 -3.20 -2.12 23.63
C LEU A 119 -2.97 -0.88 22.76
N PHE A 120 -2.77 -1.09 21.45
CA PHE A 120 -2.46 -0.05 20.47
C PHE A 120 -3.67 0.26 19.56
N ALA A 121 -4.86 -0.28 19.84
CA ALA A 121 -6.01 -0.16 18.95
C ALA A 121 -6.38 1.30 18.66
N VAL A 122 -6.47 2.14 19.71
CA VAL A 122 -6.77 3.57 19.56
C VAL A 122 -5.65 4.30 18.81
N LEU A 123 -4.39 3.97 19.10
CA LEU A 123 -3.25 4.64 18.45
C LEU A 123 -3.19 4.32 16.96
N ARG A 124 -3.46 3.07 16.60
CA ARG A 124 -3.54 2.60 15.21
C ARG A 124 -4.72 3.23 14.48
N ALA A 125 -5.91 3.26 15.08
CA ALA A 125 -7.09 3.87 14.48
C ALA A 125 -6.91 5.39 14.23
N SER A 126 -6.17 6.07 15.11
CA SER A 126 -5.90 7.51 15.03
C SER A 126 -4.63 7.87 14.25
N ALA A 127 -3.92 6.90 13.67
CA ALA A 127 -2.71 7.19 12.90
C ALA A 127 -3.01 8.12 11.72
N ALA A 128 -2.15 9.10 11.50
CA ALA A 128 -2.17 9.94 10.31
C ALA A 128 -1.80 9.11 9.06
N GLU A 129 -2.02 9.69 7.89
CA GLU A 129 -1.64 9.06 6.64
C GLU A 129 -0.11 8.88 6.54
N ALA A 130 0.34 7.96 5.68
CA ALA A 130 1.77 7.70 5.52
C ALA A 130 2.52 8.96 5.01
N GLU A 131 1.88 9.76 4.14
CA GLU A 131 2.42 11.04 3.66
C GLU A 131 2.58 12.08 4.79
N GLN A 132 1.80 11.96 5.87
CA GLN A 132 1.89 12.80 7.07
C GLN A 132 2.81 12.18 8.16
N GLY A 133 3.58 11.16 7.80
CA GLY A 133 4.54 10.49 8.69
C GLY A 133 3.93 9.41 9.58
N GLY A 134 2.65 9.05 9.41
CA GLY A 134 2.01 8.00 10.20
C GLY A 134 1.90 8.31 11.70
N ILE A 135 1.97 9.58 12.07
CA ILE A 135 1.97 10.02 13.47
C ILE A 135 0.59 9.84 14.11
N THR A 136 0.54 9.48 15.39
CA THR A 136 -0.73 9.41 16.14
C THR A 136 -0.98 10.68 16.96
N PHE A 137 0.08 11.29 17.48
CA PHE A 137 0.00 12.49 18.29
C PHE A 137 0.41 13.68 17.43
N MET A 138 -0.55 14.52 17.07
CA MET A 138 -0.27 15.79 16.39
C MET A 138 0.50 16.70 17.34
N SER A 139 1.64 17.23 16.90
CA SER A 139 2.29 18.30 17.65
C SER A 139 1.42 19.56 17.57
N VAL A 140 1.23 20.24 18.69
CA VAL A 140 0.72 21.60 18.67
C VAL A 140 1.78 22.43 17.94
N PRO A 141 1.45 23.12 16.83
CA PRO A 141 2.43 23.98 16.18
C PRO A 141 2.93 24.99 17.20
N ALA A 142 4.25 25.12 17.32
CA ALA A 142 4.84 26.14 18.17
C ALA A 142 4.27 27.49 17.73
N THR A 143 3.44 28.10 18.57
CA THR A 143 2.99 29.48 18.38
C THR A 143 4.24 30.33 18.27
N SER A 144 4.51 30.86 17.08
CA SER A 144 5.55 31.86 16.87
C SER A 144 5.17 33.10 17.69
N THR A 145 5.83 33.28 18.83
CA THR A 145 5.87 34.55 19.58
C THR A 145 6.65 35.60 18.83
#